data_AF-A0A2T7PGX7-F1
#
_entry.id   AF-A0A2T7PGX7-F1
#
_cell.length_a   1.000
_cell.length_b   1.000
_cell.length_c   1.000
_cell.angle_alpha   90.00
_cell.angle_beta   90.00
_cell.angle_gamma   90.00
#
_symmetry.space_group_name_H-M   'P 1'
#
loop_
_entity.id
_entity.type
_entity.pdbx_description
1 polymer ?
#
loop_
_entity_poly.entity_id
_entity_poly.type
_entity_poly.pdbx_seq_one_letter_code
_entity_poly.pdbx_strand_id
1 'polypeptide(L)'
;MDYALFGYDSLKGCPLTLGYHPGFTFPIFSAQSHVTGGNGGPCGVVLSPEVSCVTSFTSTVVETPYELTKLMAVTAHLDADKWGPPFSASQDFQKFSAELKQNVLVFSTAVCGIYHVKLLLSEPPSFHSSFVEWIIKLNNTNDEDMYLKFLDTYGTHFVSRARFGASITVVHKMEDKVYRRLTEGHVTSAASYVAAALFGQPQTSTSDQQKAANEFQNEVETTTIAVGVSLPYAGNSLTWVTAAKGQPSAIDYDLTSVEVLFSDTLMGNSSLIGSHGIDHVRIRNNIVAVKTKYCWTLKRQDLTGECEGSEGKTLLSTKLMGKSEHRAAKSADQCVEGCYQLLRCVAVSFCRECGQTNLSNNCQVFSAGDIQRAVSDHVEHNHLSSQTGDFCKTTKHHGGCQL
;
A
#
# COMPACT_ATOMS: atom_id res chain seq x y z
N MET A 1 -21.41 0.41 3.48
CA MET A 1 -21.80 0.77 2.10
C MET A 1 -20.97 1.94 1.59
N ASP A 2 -20.86 3.05 2.33
CA ASP A 2 -20.29 4.33 1.84
C ASP A 2 -18.92 4.20 1.17
N TYR A 3 -17.95 3.51 1.78
CA TYR A 3 -16.62 3.34 1.20
C TYR A 3 -16.60 2.72 -0.22
N ALA A 4 -17.60 1.91 -0.58
CA ALA A 4 -17.67 1.29 -1.90
C ALA A 4 -18.03 2.29 -3.02
N LEU A 5 -18.47 3.50 -2.68
CA LEU A 5 -18.84 4.54 -3.64
C LEU A 5 -17.78 5.63 -3.76
N PHE A 6 -16.67 5.49 -3.02
CA PHE A 6 -15.66 6.51 -2.85
C PHE A 6 -14.50 6.31 -3.82
N GLY A 7 -13.82 7.41 -4.10
CA GLY A 7 -12.48 7.38 -4.65
C GLY A 7 -11.45 6.88 -3.65
N TYR A 8 -10.26 6.57 -4.16
CA TYR A 8 -9.15 6.07 -3.37
C TYR A 8 -7.81 6.59 -3.90
N ASP A 9 -7.00 7.19 -3.04
CA ASP A 9 -5.62 7.56 -3.34
C ASP A 9 -4.67 6.42 -2.96
N SER A 10 -4.13 5.74 -3.97
CA SER A 10 -3.21 4.62 -3.81
C SER A 10 -1.89 4.99 -3.13
N LEU A 11 -1.47 6.25 -3.19
CA LEU A 11 -0.22 6.71 -2.58
C LEU A 11 -0.40 7.08 -1.12
N LYS A 12 -1.55 7.67 -0.76
CA LYS A 12 -1.86 8.10 0.62
C LYS A 12 -2.50 7.02 1.47
N GLY A 13 -3.08 5.99 0.84
CA GLY A 13 -3.72 4.88 1.54
C GLY A 13 -2.80 4.12 2.49
N CYS A 14 -3.38 3.51 3.53
CA CYS A 14 -2.69 2.55 4.38
C CYS A 14 -3.74 1.66 5.07
N PRO A 15 -3.89 0.39 4.63
CA PRO A 15 -4.81 -0.56 5.24
C PRO A 15 -4.55 -0.84 6.73
N LEU A 16 -3.38 -0.43 7.24
CA LEU A 16 -2.91 -0.61 8.61
C LEU A 16 -2.98 0.70 9.43
N THR A 17 -4.02 1.51 9.22
CA THR A 17 -4.25 2.76 9.96
C THR A 17 -5.31 2.59 11.05
N LEU A 18 -5.12 3.29 12.18
CA LEU A 18 -6.15 3.48 13.20
C LEU A 18 -7.13 4.58 12.79
N GLY A 19 -8.43 4.28 12.81
CA GLY A 19 -9.48 5.27 12.56
C GLY A 19 -9.81 5.45 11.09
N TYR A 20 -9.92 6.71 10.62
CA TYR A 20 -10.27 6.99 9.23
C TYR A 20 -9.10 6.62 8.32
N HIS A 21 -9.36 5.74 7.35
CA HIS A 21 -8.34 5.28 6.44
C HIS A 21 -8.01 6.37 5.40
N PRO A 22 -6.77 6.89 5.36
CA PRO A 22 -6.39 8.11 4.64
C PRO A 22 -6.49 8.00 3.11
N GLY A 23 -6.54 6.77 2.60
CA GLY A 23 -6.70 6.51 1.18
C GLY A 23 -8.11 6.78 0.65
N PHE A 24 -9.17 6.62 1.45
CA PHE A 24 -10.53 6.90 0.94
C PHE A 24 -10.74 8.42 0.83
N THR A 25 -11.23 8.86 -0.31
CA THR A 25 -11.37 10.27 -0.65
C THR A 25 -12.84 10.68 -0.69
N PHE A 26 -13.27 11.44 -1.70
CA PHE A 26 -14.66 11.88 -1.85
C PHE A 26 -15.53 10.85 -2.60
N PRO A 27 -16.86 10.87 -2.39
CA PRO A 27 -17.79 10.01 -3.12
C PRO A 27 -17.78 10.32 -4.62
N ILE A 28 -17.57 9.29 -5.42
CA ILE A 28 -17.67 9.32 -6.89
C ILE A 28 -19.09 8.96 -7.32
N PHE A 29 -19.67 7.95 -6.67
CA PHE A 29 -21.01 7.47 -6.97
C PHE A 29 -22.03 7.90 -5.90
N SER A 30 -23.28 8.05 -6.31
CA SER A 30 -24.38 8.40 -5.43
C SER A 30 -24.99 7.16 -4.77
N ALA A 31 -25.29 7.26 -3.48
CA ALA A 31 -26.08 6.27 -2.75
C ALA A 31 -27.60 6.45 -2.98
N GLN A 32 -28.04 7.60 -3.53
CA GLN A 32 -29.45 7.85 -3.81
C GLN A 32 -29.87 7.13 -5.08
N SER A 33 -30.62 6.05 -4.92
CA SER A 33 -31.38 5.47 -6.02
C SER A 33 -32.83 5.94 -5.95
N HIS A 34 -33.32 6.56 -7.02
CA HIS A 34 -34.76 6.75 -7.23
C HIS A 34 -35.49 5.42 -7.54
N VAL A 35 -34.73 4.33 -7.71
CA VAL A 35 -35.19 2.96 -7.94
C VAL A 35 -34.33 2.05 -7.07
N THR A 36 -34.88 1.47 -6.01
CA THR A 36 -34.17 0.43 -5.25
C THR A 36 -33.90 -0.76 -6.17
N GLY A 37 -32.65 -1.20 -6.27
CA GLY A 37 -32.34 -2.48 -6.91
C GLY A 37 -33.06 -3.61 -6.14
N GLY A 38 -33.32 -4.74 -6.81
CA GLY A 38 -34.11 -5.86 -6.24
C GLY A 38 -33.62 -6.42 -4.89
N ASN A 39 -32.41 -6.06 -4.47
CA ASN A 39 -31.80 -6.45 -3.20
C ASN A 39 -31.70 -5.31 -2.15
N GLY A 40 -32.40 -4.18 -2.35
CA GLY A 40 -32.45 -3.08 -1.37
C GLY A 40 -31.23 -2.14 -1.35
N GLY A 41 -30.29 -2.28 -2.28
CA GLY A 41 -29.19 -1.35 -2.52
C GLY A 41 -29.46 -0.39 -3.70
N PRO A 42 -28.63 0.64 -3.89
CA PRO A 42 -28.76 1.51 -5.06
C PRO A 42 -28.56 0.73 -6.36
N CYS A 43 -29.27 1.13 -7.44
CA CYS A 43 -29.05 0.58 -8.78
C CYS A 43 -27.55 0.55 -9.13
N GLY A 44 -27.11 -0.55 -9.74
CA GLY A 44 -25.70 -0.74 -10.11
C GLY A 44 -24.79 -1.23 -8.98
N VAL A 45 -25.33 -1.53 -7.80
CA VAL A 45 -24.61 -2.13 -6.67
C VAL A 45 -25.19 -3.49 -6.34
N VAL A 46 -24.31 -4.51 -6.29
CA VAL A 46 -24.66 -5.84 -5.78
C VAL A 46 -24.12 -6.00 -4.37
N LEU A 47 -25.04 -6.16 -3.43
CA LEU A 47 -24.76 -6.60 -2.07
C LEU A 47 -24.90 -8.12 -2.01
N SER A 48 -23.95 -8.83 -1.41
CA SER A 48 -24.18 -10.24 -1.05
C SER A 48 -23.66 -10.53 0.35
N PRO A 49 -24.42 -11.30 1.15
CA PRO A 49 -23.98 -11.69 2.48
C PRO A 49 -22.76 -12.61 2.42
N GLU A 50 -21.80 -12.38 3.30
CA GLU A 50 -20.60 -13.18 3.48
C GLU A 50 -20.34 -13.23 4.98
N VAL A 51 -21.01 -14.13 5.73
CA VAL A 51 -20.73 -14.25 7.16
C VAL A 51 -19.63 -15.29 7.34
N SER A 52 -18.38 -14.82 7.35
CA SER A 52 -17.18 -15.64 7.54
C SER A 52 -16.26 -14.96 8.55
N CYS A 53 -16.20 -15.48 9.77
CA CYS A 53 -15.37 -14.91 10.82
C CYS A 53 -14.33 -15.92 11.28
N VAL A 54 -13.06 -15.56 11.05
CA VAL A 54 -11.89 -16.34 11.44
C VAL A 54 -11.30 -15.64 12.66
N THR A 55 -11.46 -16.26 13.82
CA THR A 55 -10.96 -15.75 15.10
C THR A 55 -9.54 -16.23 15.42
N SER A 56 -8.98 -17.13 14.61
CA SER A 56 -7.58 -17.54 14.68
C SER A 56 -6.68 -16.51 13.99
N PHE A 57 -5.54 -16.21 14.60
CA PHE A 57 -4.55 -15.32 14.03
C PHE A 57 -3.65 -16.07 13.06
N THR A 58 -3.38 -15.45 11.92
CA THR A 58 -2.28 -15.83 11.04
C THR A 58 -1.21 -14.75 11.13
N SER A 59 0.02 -15.14 11.46
CA SER A 59 1.14 -14.20 11.58
C SER A 59 2.02 -14.21 10.34
N THR A 60 2.41 -13.03 9.87
CA THR A 60 3.36 -12.84 8.77
C THR A 60 4.54 -12.01 9.26
N VAL A 61 5.77 -12.46 8.96
CA VAL A 61 6.98 -11.68 9.23
C VAL A 61 7.23 -10.70 8.07
N VAL A 62 7.59 -9.48 8.43
CA VAL A 62 7.94 -8.40 7.52
C VAL A 62 9.29 -7.85 7.95
N GLU A 63 10.31 -8.04 7.11
CA GLU A 63 11.68 -7.58 7.31
C GLU A 63 11.99 -6.34 6.47
N THR A 64 11.18 -6.06 5.44
CA THR A 64 11.43 -4.98 4.48
C THR A 64 10.18 -4.16 4.15
N PRO A 65 10.33 -2.87 3.77
CA PRO A 65 9.22 -2.07 3.25
C PRO A 65 8.53 -2.73 2.04
N TYR A 66 9.24 -3.56 1.26
CA TYR A 66 8.66 -4.33 0.15
C TYR A 66 7.61 -5.33 0.62
N GLU A 67 7.97 -6.11 1.63
CA GLU A 67 7.09 -7.09 2.25
C GLU A 67 5.92 -6.38 2.93
N LEU A 68 6.15 -5.20 3.52
CA LEU A 68 5.09 -4.35 4.07
C LEU A 68 4.09 -3.91 2.99
N THR A 69 4.58 -3.37 1.85
CA THR A 69 3.70 -3.02 0.72
C THR A 69 2.97 -4.26 0.18
N LYS A 70 3.62 -5.42 0.12
CA LYS A 70 2.98 -6.68 -0.32
C LYS A 70 1.89 -7.11 0.65
N LEU A 71 2.14 -7.06 1.95
CA LEU A 71 1.17 -7.37 3.00
C LEU A 71 -0.08 -6.50 2.86
N MET A 72 0.10 -5.19 2.71
CA MET A 72 -1.03 -4.25 2.58
C MET A 72 -1.76 -4.35 1.23
N ALA A 73 -1.05 -4.69 0.16
CA ALA A 73 -1.66 -4.90 -1.15
C ALA A 73 -2.57 -6.14 -1.22
N VAL A 74 -2.53 -7.02 -0.20
CA VAL A 74 -3.52 -8.10 -0.02
C VAL A 74 -4.87 -7.56 0.49
N THR A 75 -4.90 -6.36 1.08
CA THR A 75 -6.14 -5.70 1.50
C THR A 75 -6.62 -4.69 0.47
N ALA A 76 -5.71 -3.89 -0.06
CA ALA A 76 -5.98 -2.89 -1.10
C ALA A 76 -5.49 -3.43 -2.46
N HIS A 77 -6.34 -4.22 -3.13
CA HIS A 77 -5.99 -4.86 -4.40
C HIS A 77 -6.02 -3.84 -5.52
N LEU A 78 -4.85 -3.41 -5.98
CA LEU A 78 -4.73 -2.59 -7.19
C LEU A 78 -4.94 -3.48 -8.42
N ASP A 79 -5.71 -2.98 -9.39
CA ASP A 79 -5.96 -3.63 -10.67
C ASP A 79 -4.67 -3.90 -11.48
N ALA A 80 -4.83 -4.53 -12.64
CA ALA A 80 -3.71 -4.95 -13.48
C ALA A 80 -2.77 -3.79 -13.87
N ASP A 81 -3.27 -2.56 -13.93
CA ASP A 81 -2.52 -1.39 -14.36
C ASP A 81 -1.66 -0.75 -13.23
N LYS A 82 -1.63 -1.39 -12.04
CA LYS A 82 -0.76 -1.13 -10.85
C LYS A 82 0.06 0.15 -10.94
N TRP A 83 -0.59 1.28 -10.72
CA TRP A 83 0.04 2.58 -10.87
C TRP A 83 0.67 3.10 -9.56
N GLY A 84 1.95 3.48 -9.65
CA GLY A 84 2.71 4.18 -8.61
C GLY A 84 3.19 3.29 -7.45
N PRO A 85 4.02 3.84 -6.54
CA PRO A 85 4.46 3.15 -5.32
C PRO A 85 3.33 3.17 -4.26
N PRO A 86 2.57 2.08 -4.06
CA PRO A 86 1.41 2.14 -3.18
C PRO A 86 1.81 2.50 -1.76
N PHE A 87 1.02 3.36 -1.12
CA PHE A 87 1.12 3.76 0.28
C PHE A 87 2.34 4.63 0.62
N SER A 88 3.18 5.00 -0.34
CA SER A 88 4.45 5.71 -0.09
C SER A 88 4.27 7.10 0.54
N ALA A 89 3.14 7.75 0.31
CA ALA A 89 2.79 9.05 0.88
C ALA A 89 1.96 8.93 2.17
N SER A 90 1.78 7.71 2.69
CA SER A 90 1.10 7.49 3.97
C SER A 90 2.07 7.64 5.15
N GLN A 91 1.70 8.45 6.13
CA GLN A 91 2.47 8.62 7.36
C GLN A 91 2.63 7.31 8.14
N ASP A 92 1.59 6.47 8.20
CA ASP A 92 1.66 5.18 8.89
C ASP A 92 2.60 4.21 8.16
N PHE A 93 2.55 4.17 6.84
CA PHE A 93 3.48 3.36 6.05
C PHE A 93 4.93 3.81 6.24
N GLN A 94 5.18 5.13 6.22
CA GLN A 94 6.50 5.69 6.46
C GLN A 94 7.00 5.36 7.88
N LYS A 95 6.12 5.41 8.89
CA LYS A 95 6.44 5.01 10.25
C LYS A 95 6.86 3.55 10.35
N PHE A 96 6.06 2.61 9.84
CA PHE A 96 6.43 1.20 9.81
C PHE A 96 7.70 0.94 9.01
N SER A 97 7.86 1.62 7.87
CA SER A 97 9.07 1.54 7.05
C SER A 97 10.32 2.03 7.79
N ALA A 98 10.19 3.05 8.63
CA ALA A 98 11.27 3.52 9.49
C ALA A 98 11.60 2.53 10.61
N GLU A 99 10.58 1.89 11.22
CA GLU A 99 10.78 0.85 12.23
C GLU A 99 11.54 -0.37 11.68
N LEU A 100 11.27 -0.74 10.42
CA LEU A 100 11.92 -1.85 9.71
C LEU A 100 13.43 -1.65 9.45
N LYS A 101 13.99 -0.46 9.73
CA LYS A 101 15.43 -0.23 9.61
C LYS A 101 16.25 -0.99 10.65
N GLN A 102 15.68 -1.23 11.82
CA GLN A 102 16.36 -1.84 12.97
C GLN A 102 15.56 -3.00 13.59
N ASN A 103 14.31 -3.16 13.18
CA ASN A 103 13.38 -4.13 13.73
C ASN A 103 12.79 -5.00 12.63
N VAL A 104 12.32 -6.17 13.04
CA VAL A 104 11.43 -7.02 12.27
C VAL A 104 10.03 -6.83 12.82
N LEU A 105 9.05 -6.65 11.93
CA LEU A 105 7.65 -6.52 12.31
C LEU A 105 6.93 -7.85 12.03
N VAL A 106 6.11 -8.30 12.98
CA VAL A 106 5.27 -9.49 12.83
C VAL A 106 3.82 -9.06 12.93
N PHE A 107 3.08 -9.25 11.85
CA PHE A 107 1.67 -8.87 11.74
C PHE A 107 0.80 -10.10 11.95
N SER A 108 0.04 -10.12 13.04
CA SER A 108 -0.94 -11.15 13.36
C SER A 108 -2.33 -10.60 13.11
N THR A 109 -3.06 -11.09 12.11
CA THR A 109 -4.37 -10.55 11.74
C THR A 109 -5.49 -11.57 11.93
N ALA A 110 -6.63 -11.09 12.45
CA ALA A 110 -7.92 -11.79 12.46
C ALA A 110 -8.97 -10.95 11.72
N VAL A 111 -9.88 -11.62 11.01
CA VAL A 111 -10.85 -10.96 10.12
C VAL A 111 -12.23 -11.59 10.30
N CYS A 112 -13.24 -10.74 10.38
CA CYS A 112 -14.65 -11.12 10.40
C CYS A 112 -15.37 -10.40 9.27
N GLY A 113 -15.59 -11.11 8.16
CA GLY A 113 -16.38 -10.65 7.03
C GLY A 113 -17.87 -10.81 7.30
N ILE A 114 -18.66 -9.82 6.85
CA ILE A 114 -20.12 -9.77 7.02
C ILE A 114 -20.85 -9.76 5.67
N TYR A 115 -20.38 -8.96 4.72
CA TYR A 115 -20.93 -8.89 3.37
C TYR A 115 -19.90 -8.36 2.39
N HIS A 116 -20.08 -8.62 1.09
CA HIS A 116 -19.37 -7.93 0.03
C HIS A 116 -20.29 -7.00 -0.75
N VAL A 117 -19.68 -5.98 -1.34
CA VAL A 117 -20.30 -5.01 -2.24
C VAL A 117 -19.51 -5.03 -3.53
N LYS A 118 -20.21 -5.10 -4.67
CA LYS A 118 -19.61 -5.01 -6.00
C LYS A 118 -20.34 -3.97 -6.82
N LEU A 119 -19.58 -3.09 -7.48
CA LEU A 119 -20.11 -2.17 -8.48
C LEU A 119 -20.23 -2.86 -9.83
N LEU A 120 -21.37 -2.66 -10.49
CA LEU A 120 -21.63 -3.14 -11.83
C LEU A 120 -21.25 -2.05 -12.83
N LEU A 121 -20.04 -2.10 -13.39
CA LEU A 121 -19.60 -1.08 -14.36
C LEU A 121 -20.37 -1.08 -15.68
N SER A 122 -21.09 -2.17 -16.00
CA SER A 122 -22.02 -2.22 -17.14
C SER A 122 -23.27 -1.37 -16.91
N GLU A 123 -23.68 -1.21 -15.66
CA GLU A 123 -24.86 -0.44 -15.23
C GLU A 123 -24.51 0.23 -13.89
N PRO A 124 -23.60 1.22 -13.89
CA PRO A 124 -23.10 1.80 -12.64
C PRO A 124 -24.21 2.58 -11.93
N PRO A 125 -24.02 2.86 -10.62
CA PRO A 125 -24.81 3.89 -9.97
C PRO A 125 -24.60 5.25 -10.63
N SER A 126 -25.54 6.17 -10.44
CA SER A 126 -25.35 7.55 -10.88
C SER A 126 -24.14 8.19 -10.20
N PHE A 127 -23.46 9.09 -10.90
CA PHE A 127 -22.39 9.87 -10.30
C PHE A 127 -22.94 10.80 -9.21
N HIS A 128 -22.13 11.02 -8.18
CA HIS A 128 -22.39 12.03 -7.17
C HIS A 128 -22.37 13.43 -7.81
N SER A 129 -23.25 14.35 -7.39
CA SER A 129 -23.39 15.68 -8.01
C SER A 129 -22.08 16.46 -8.03
N SER A 130 -21.33 16.45 -6.92
CA SER A 130 -20.01 17.09 -6.84
C SER A 130 -19.00 16.50 -7.83
N PHE A 131 -19.08 15.18 -8.12
CA PHE A 131 -18.21 14.55 -9.10
C PHE A 131 -18.56 15.01 -10.53
N VAL A 132 -19.86 15.13 -10.83
CA VAL A 132 -20.34 15.69 -12.11
C VAL A 132 -19.84 17.13 -12.32
N GLU A 133 -19.90 17.98 -11.29
CA GLU A 133 -19.34 19.34 -11.38
C GLU A 133 -17.86 19.35 -11.70
N TRP A 134 -17.09 18.42 -11.13
CA TRP A 134 -15.67 18.27 -11.45
C TRP A 134 -15.43 17.81 -12.88
N ILE A 135 -16.20 16.84 -13.39
CA ILE A 135 -16.14 16.42 -14.79
C ILE A 135 -16.39 17.61 -15.72
N ILE A 136 -17.41 18.43 -15.44
CA ILE A 136 -17.71 19.64 -16.23
C ILE A 136 -16.54 20.63 -16.17
N LYS A 137 -15.92 20.84 -15.00
CA LYS A 137 -14.73 21.70 -14.88
C LYS A 137 -13.57 21.19 -15.73
N LEU A 138 -13.27 19.89 -15.66
CA LEU A 138 -12.21 19.26 -16.47
C LEU A 138 -12.53 19.31 -17.98
N ASN A 139 -13.80 19.19 -18.36
CA ASN A 139 -14.21 19.29 -19.76
C ASN A 139 -14.00 20.69 -20.36
N ASN A 140 -13.93 21.73 -19.52
CA ASN A 140 -13.75 23.11 -19.95
C ASN A 140 -12.32 23.64 -19.76
N THR A 141 -11.36 22.78 -19.41
CA THR A 141 -9.97 23.19 -19.19
C THR A 141 -8.95 22.14 -19.64
N ASN A 142 -7.75 22.63 -19.96
CA ASN A 142 -6.54 21.83 -20.13
C ASN A 142 -5.48 22.18 -19.08
N ASP A 143 -5.85 22.95 -18.06
CA ASP A 143 -4.97 23.34 -16.96
C ASP A 143 -4.58 22.13 -16.12
N GLU A 144 -3.31 21.76 -16.18
CA GLU A 144 -2.71 20.64 -15.48
C GLU A 144 -2.96 20.67 -13.96
N ASP A 145 -2.95 21.87 -13.36
CA ASP A 145 -3.16 22.03 -11.92
C ASP A 145 -4.60 21.68 -11.51
N MET A 146 -5.56 21.81 -12.42
CA MET A 146 -6.94 21.35 -12.19
C MET A 146 -7.03 19.82 -12.17
N TYR A 147 -6.25 19.13 -13.00
CA TYR A 147 -6.19 17.66 -12.98
C TYR A 147 -5.45 17.16 -11.73
N LEU A 148 -4.40 17.86 -11.27
CA LEU A 148 -3.75 17.54 -9.99
C LEU A 148 -4.72 17.69 -8.81
N LYS A 149 -5.52 18.76 -8.77
CA LYS A 149 -6.56 18.95 -7.74
C LYS A 149 -7.66 17.90 -7.83
N PHE A 150 -8.02 17.46 -9.03
CA PHE A 150 -8.96 16.36 -9.22
C PHE A 150 -8.45 15.07 -8.59
N LEU A 151 -7.18 14.70 -8.87
CA LEU A 151 -6.55 13.53 -8.24
C LEU A 151 -6.41 13.69 -6.72
N ASP A 152 -6.15 14.90 -6.23
CA ASP A 152 -6.11 15.16 -4.78
C ASP A 152 -7.48 15.02 -4.11
N THR A 153 -8.55 15.35 -4.84
CA THR A 153 -9.93 15.32 -4.34
C THR A 153 -10.54 13.91 -4.42
N TYR A 154 -10.38 13.21 -5.54
CA TYR A 154 -11.02 11.90 -5.78
C TYR A 154 -10.04 10.73 -5.75
N GLY A 155 -8.75 10.98 -5.59
CA GLY A 155 -7.74 9.93 -5.61
C GLY A 155 -7.41 9.45 -7.02
N THR A 156 -6.63 8.38 -7.06
CA THR A 156 -6.04 7.80 -8.28
C THR A 156 -6.83 6.59 -8.78
N HIS A 157 -7.64 6.01 -7.89
CA HIS A 157 -8.48 4.85 -8.12
C HIS A 157 -9.88 5.12 -7.54
N PHE A 158 -10.79 4.19 -7.79
CA PHE A 158 -12.06 4.09 -7.09
C PHE A 158 -12.26 2.64 -6.65
N VAL A 159 -13.05 2.44 -5.61
CA VAL A 159 -13.39 1.10 -5.14
C VAL A 159 -14.34 0.47 -6.13
N SER A 160 -14.03 -0.70 -6.70
CA SER A 160 -14.94 -1.45 -7.58
C SER A 160 -15.58 -2.66 -6.88
N ARG A 161 -14.91 -3.17 -5.84
CA ARG A 161 -15.44 -4.15 -4.90
C ARG A 161 -14.92 -3.85 -3.50
N ALA A 162 -15.74 -4.10 -2.49
CA ALA A 162 -15.28 -4.08 -1.10
C ALA A 162 -15.97 -5.17 -0.29
N ARG A 163 -15.19 -5.85 0.54
CA ARG A 163 -15.68 -6.69 1.61
C ARG A 163 -15.76 -5.87 2.90
N PHE A 164 -16.89 -5.97 3.57
CA PHE A 164 -17.21 -5.24 4.77
C PHE A 164 -17.26 -6.17 5.98
N GLY A 165 -16.71 -5.68 7.10
CA GLY A 165 -16.66 -6.40 8.35
C GLY A 165 -15.76 -5.71 9.37
N ALA A 166 -15.05 -6.49 10.16
CA ALA A 166 -14.04 -5.97 11.07
C ALA A 166 -12.74 -6.77 10.94
N SER A 167 -11.61 -6.09 11.12
CA SER A 167 -10.32 -6.75 11.22
C SER A 167 -9.53 -6.16 12.37
N ILE A 168 -8.69 -7.00 12.97
CA ILE A 168 -7.75 -6.56 13.99
C ILE A 168 -6.41 -7.17 13.65
N THR A 169 -5.40 -6.31 13.65
CA THR A 169 -4.02 -6.66 13.41
C THR A 169 -3.21 -6.29 14.65
N VAL A 170 -2.56 -7.29 15.23
CA VAL A 170 -1.58 -7.13 16.30
C VAL A 170 -0.20 -7.07 15.64
N VAL A 171 0.48 -5.96 15.81
CA VAL A 171 1.83 -5.72 15.29
C VAL A 171 2.82 -5.94 16.43
N HIS A 172 3.70 -6.91 16.28
CA HIS A 172 4.81 -7.15 17.20
C HIS A 172 6.09 -6.60 16.58
N LYS A 173 6.76 -5.69 17.27
CA LYS A 173 8.05 -5.14 16.89
C LYS A 173 9.14 -5.88 17.66
N MET A 174 10.03 -6.56 16.94
CA MET A 174 11.13 -7.34 17.49
C MET A 174 12.46 -6.77 16.99
N GLU A 175 13.45 -6.63 17.85
CA GLU A 175 14.80 -6.21 17.42
C GLU A 175 15.40 -7.25 16.44
N ASP A 176 16.02 -6.80 15.34
CA ASP A 176 16.56 -7.73 14.32
C ASP A 176 17.53 -8.76 14.92
N LYS A 177 18.43 -8.34 15.80
CA LYS A 177 19.40 -9.23 16.48
C LYS A 177 18.72 -10.36 17.29
N VAL A 178 17.50 -10.14 17.79
CA VAL A 178 16.71 -11.16 18.50
C VAL A 178 16.07 -12.10 17.48
N TYR A 179 15.44 -11.55 16.45
CA TYR A 179 14.86 -12.32 15.35
C TYR A 179 15.87 -13.28 14.70
N ARG A 180 17.10 -12.83 14.44
CA ARG A 180 18.16 -13.66 13.83
C ARG A 180 18.59 -14.88 14.68
N ARG A 181 18.20 -14.95 15.95
CA ARG A 181 18.45 -16.11 16.84
C ARG A 181 17.32 -17.13 16.80
N LEU A 182 16.19 -16.79 16.19
CA LEU A 182 14.97 -17.58 16.15
C LEU A 182 14.69 -18.05 14.72
N THR A 183 13.86 -19.08 14.58
CA THR A 183 13.31 -19.46 13.28
C THR A 183 12.03 -18.67 13.00
N GLU A 184 11.77 -18.34 11.74
CA GLU A 184 10.53 -17.65 11.33
C GLU A 184 9.28 -18.40 11.80
N GLY A 185 9.28 -19.74 11.74
CA GLY A 185 8.19 -20.59 12.23
C GLY A 185 7.95 -20.46 13.74
N HIS A 186 9.00 -20.29 14.54
CA HIS A 186 8.88 -20.05 15.98
C HIS A 186 8.26 -18.66 16.25
N VAL A 187 8.76 -17.63 15.55
CA VAL A 187 8.31 -16.24 15.67
C VAL A 187 6.83 -16.11 15.29
N THR A 188 6.44 -16.63 14.14
CA THR A 188 5.05 -16.59 13.66
C THR A 188 4.09 -17.34 14.58
N SER A 189 4.47 -18.53 15.04
CA SER A 189 3.64 -19.32 15.97
C SER A 189 3.46 -18.59 17.30
N ALA A 190 4.54 -18.09 17.90
CA ALA A 190 4.49 -17.39 19.17
C ALA A 190 3.69 -16.08 19.09
N ALA A 191 3.87 -15.31 18.00
CA ALA A 191 3.08 -14.12 17.71
C ALA A 191 1.58 -14.43 17.60
N SER A 192 1.22 -15.52 16.92
CA SER A 192 -0.18 -15.97 16.83
C SER A 192 -0.76 -16.35 18.19
N TYR A 193 0.03 -16.97 19.08
CA TYR A 193 -0.40 -17.28 20.44
C TYR A 193 -0.61 -16.03 21.30
N VAL A 194 0.30 -15.05 21.22
CA VAL A 194 0.14 -13.76 21.92
C VAL A 194 -1.10 -13.02 21.42
N ALA A 195 -1.29 -12.96 20.10
CA ALA A 195 -2.47 -12.32 19.51
C ALA A 195 -3.77 -13.04 19.91
N ALA A 196 -3.80 -14.37 19.91
CA ALA A 196 -4.96 -15.13 20.38
C ALA A 196 -5.26 -14.88 21.88
N ALA A 197 -4.22 -14.81 22.72
CA ALA A 197 -4.40 -14.52 24.15
C ALA A 197 -5.05 -13.16 24.40
N LEU A 198 -4.71 -12.12 23.62
CA LEU A 198 -5.34 -10.80 23.67
C LEU A 198 -6.84 -10.83 23.36
N PHE A 199 -7.33 -11.86 22.66
CA PHE A 199 -8.72 -12.04 22.25
C PHE A 199 -9.58 -12.86 23.21
N GLY A 200 -9.04 -13.16 24.40
CA GLY A 200 -9.73 -14.02 25.36
C GLY A 200 -9.83 -15.47 24.88
N GLN A 201 -8.92 -15.91 24.00
CA GLN A 201 -8.71 -17.32 23.65
C GLN A 201 -7.65 -18.07 24.50
N PRO A 202 -7.14 -17.60 25.67
CA PRO A 202 -6.10 -18.35 26.38
C PRO A 202 -6.60 -19.67 26.97
N GLN A 203 -7.93 -19.91 27.03
CA GLN A 203 -8.51 -21.13 27.62
C GLN A 203 -8.33 -22.41 26.79
N THR A 204 -7.79 -22.34 25.56
CA THR A 204 -7.52 -23.52 24.72
C THR A 204 -6.03 -23.79 24.47
N SER A 205 -5.13 -22.97 25.02
CA SER A 205 -3.70 -23.09 24.78
C SER A 205 -3.05 -24.16 25.66
N THR A 206 -2.11 -24.92 25.11
CA THR A 206 -1.29 -25.87 25.90
C THR A 206 -0.27 -25.13 26.76
N SER A 207 0.29 -25.80 27.77
CA SER A 207 1.37 -25.23 28.61
C SER A 207 2.56 -24.74 27.79
N ASP A 208 2.90 -25.45 26.71
CA ASP A 208 4.01 -25.13 25.83
C ASP A 208 3.72 -23.88 24.99
N GLN A 209 2.48 -23.73 24.51
CA GLN A 209 2.03 -22.55 23.78
C GLN A 209 2.04 -21.31 24.69
N GLN A 210 1.60 -21.47 25.94
CA GLN A 210 1.60 -20.38 26.90
C GLN A 210 3.03 -19.95 27.29
N LYS A 211 3.93 -20.92 27.45
CA LYS A 211 5.36 -20.64 27.66
C LYS A 211 5.97 -19.88 26.48
N ALA A 212 5.75 -20.35 25.25
CA ALA A 212 6.26 -19.69 24.05
C ALA A 212 5.70 -18.27 23.88
N ALA A 213 4.41 -18.06 24.16
CA ALA A 213 3.79 -16.74 24.15
C ALA A 213 4.42 -15.79 25.17
N ASN A 214 4.62 -16.25 26.41
CA ASN A 214 5.22 -15.45 27.48
C ASN A 214 6.68 -15.09 27.17
N GLU A 215 7.47 -16.04 26.65
CA GLU A 215 8.86 -15.80 26.24
C GLU A 215 8.91 -14.77 25.11
N PHE A 216 8.09 -14.93 24.09
CA PHE A 216 8.00 -13.99 22.97
C PHE A 216 7.55 -12.59 23.41
N GLN A 217 6.57 -12.50 24.31
CA GLN A 217 6.05 -11.22 24.79
C GLN A 217 7.10 -10.36 25.52
N ASN A 218 8.11 -10.99 26.13
CA ASN A 218 9.22 -10.26 26.77
C ASN A 218 10.22 -9.68 25.77
N GLU A 219 10.20 -10.14 24.52
CA GLU A 219 11.16 -9.78 23.47
C GLU A 219 10.57 -8.80 22.43
N VAL A 220 9.29 -8.41 22.58
CA VAL A 220 8.59 -7.58 21.60
C VAL A 220 7.79 -6.44 22.22
N GLU A 221 7.73 -5.33 21.50
CA GLU A 221 6.71 -4.31 21.73
C GLU A 221 5.46 -4.65 20.90
N THR A 222 4.27 -4.52 21.48
CA THR A 222 3.01 -4.88 20.82
C THR A 222 2.10 -3.66 20.64
N THR A 223 1.64 -3.45 19.41
CA THR A 223 0.62 -2.45 19.06
C THR A 223 -0.58 -3.13 18.42
N THR A 224 -1.79 -2.64 18.65
CA THR A 224 -3.01 -3.18 18.04
C THR A 224 -3.64 -2.15 17.11
N ILE A 225 -4.01 -2.59 15.91
CA ILE A 225 -4.70 -1.81 14.89
C ILE A 225 -6.05 -2.48 14.65
N ALA A 226 -7.13 -1.72 14.78
CA ALA A 226 -8.48 -2.22 14.54
C ALA A 226 -9.15 -1.42 13.41
N VAL A 227 -9.77 -2.13 12.47
CA VAL A 227 -10.59 -1.57 11.39
C VAL A 227 -12.04 -1.98 11.62
N GLY A 228 -12.93 -0.99 11.63
CA GLY A 228 -14.34 -1.17 12.01
C GLY A 228 -14.50 -1.11 13.52
N VAL A 229 -14.49 -2.26 14.17
CA VAL A 229 -14.76 -2.37 15.61
C VAL A 229 -13.50 -2.69 16.39
N SER A 230 -13.15 -1.81 17.32
CA SER A 230 -12.09 -2.02 18.31
C SER A 230 -12.48 -3.11 19.32
N LEU A 231 -11.48 -3.79 19.90
CA LEU A 231 -11.74 -4.68 21.03
C LEU A 231 -12.18 -3.88 22.25
N PRO A 232 -13.29 -4.23 22.91
CA PRO A 232 -13.53 -3.74 24.24
C PRO A 232 -12.45 -4.31 25.18
N TYR A 233 -11.93 -3.47 26.08
CA TYR A 233 -11.12 -3.92 27.23
C TYR A 233 -11.93 -5.03 27.95
N ALA A 234 -11.42 -6.27 27.95
CA ALA A 234 -12.05 -7.51 28.45
C ALA A 234 -13.02 -8.28 27.51
N GLY A 235 -13.08 -7.96 26.21
CA GLY A 235 -13.93 -8.67 25.25
C GLY A 235 -13.39 -10.05 24.87
N ASN A 236 -14.21 -11.09 25.01
CA ASN A 236 -13.96 -12.36 24.32
C ASN A 236 -14.26 -12.21 22.81
N SER A 237 -13.60 -13.00 21.97
CA SER A 237 -13.78 -12.98 20.51
C SER A 237 -15.26 -12.97 20.02
N LEU A 238 -16.19 -13.58 20.77
CA LEU A 238 -17.62 -13.61 20.43
C LEU A 238 -18.29 -12.23 20.53
N THR A 239 -17.89 -11.42 21.51
CA THR A 239 -18.37 -10.03 21.64
C THR A 239 -17.91 -9.17 20.47
N TRP A 240 -16.67 -9.35 20.01
CA TRP A 240 -16.13 -8.65 18.85
C TRP A 240 -16.86 -9.03 17.55
N VAL A 241 -17.08 -10.32 17.31
CA VAL A 241 -17.85 -10.81 16.13
C VAL A 241 -19.27 -10.25 16.12
N THR A 242 -19.92 -10.17 17.29
CA THR A 242 -21.28 -9.61 17.40
C THR A 242 -21.27 -8.11 17.09
N ALA A 243 -20.29 -7.37 17.59
CA ALA A 243 -20.18 -5.94 17.34
C ALA A 243 -19.82 -5.62 15.88
N ALA A 244 -18.97 -6.45 15.24
CA ALA A 244 -18.61 -6.30 13.83
C ALA A 244 -19.83 -6.34 12.88
N LYS A 245 -20.87 -7.11 13.22
CA LYS A 245 -22.14 -7.13 12.46
C LYS A 245 -22.90 -5.81 12.52
N GLY A 246 -22.80 -5.07 13.62
CA GLY A 246 -23.51 -3.80 13.82
C GLY A 246 -22.83 -2.61 13.16
N GLN A 247 -21.51 -2.63 13.02
CA GLN A 247 -20.71 -1.52 12.49
C GLN A 247 -19.57 -2.02 11.57
N PRO A 248 -19.90 -2.58 10.40
CA PRO A 248 -18.88 -3.12 9.49
C PRO A 248 -18.21 -2.02 8.66
N SER A 249 -16.88 -2.10 8.54
CA SER A 249 -16.02 -1.24 7.71
C SER A 249 -15.39 -2.01 6.55
N ALA A 250 -14.84 -1.30 5.56
CA ALA A 250 -14.11 -1.94 4.46
C ALA A 250 -12.82 -2.58 4.99
N ILE A 251 -12.70 -3.89 4.85
CA ILE A 251 -11.60 -4.71 5.38
C ILE A 251 -10.78 -5.39 4.29
N ASP A 252 -11.24 -5.33 3.05
CA ASP A 252 -10.63 -5.83 1.82
C ASP A 252 -11.35 -5.16 0.63
N TYR A 253 -10.62 -4.70 -0.38
CA TYR A 253 -11.21 -3.95 -1.48
C TYR A 253 -10.39 -4.00 -2.77
N ASP A 254 -11.10 -4.12 -3.90
CA ASP A 254 -10.57 -4.02 -5.25
C ASP A 254 -10.63 -2.56 -5.69
N LEU A 255 -9.50 -2.05 -6.18
CA LEU A 255 -9.31 -0.69 -6.64
C LEU A 255 -9.13 -0.68 -8.15
N THR A 256 -9.95 0.11 -8.83
CA THR A 256 -9.87 0.31 -10.28
C THR A 256 -9.41 1.73 -10.57
N SER A 257 -8.51 1.87 -11.53
CA SER A 257 -7.94 3.16 -11.92
C SER A 257 -9.01 4.19 -12.33
N VAL A 258 -8.93 5.43 -11.81
CA VAL A 258 -9.99 6.45 -11.93
C VAL A 258 -10.28 6.88 -13.38
N GLU A 259 -9.30 6.80 -14.25
CA GLU A 259 -9.39 7.08 -15.68
C GLU A 259 -10.34 6.12 -16.42
N VAL A 260 -10.61 4.93 -15.87
CA VAL A 260 -11.58 3.97 -16.41
C VAL A 260 -13.00 4.56 -16.40
N LEU A 261 -13.27 5.48 -15.47
CA LEU A 261 -14.55 6.20 -15.42
C LEU A 261 -14.80 7.03 -16.68
N PHE A 262 -13.75 7.48 -17.36
CA PHE A 262 -13.80 8.32 -18.56
C PHE A 262 -13.82 7.46 -19.82
N SER A 263 -14.94 6.76 -20.02
CA SER A 263 -15.18 5.86 -21.14
C SER A 263 -16.53 6.12 -21.81
N ASP A 264 -16.70 5.64 -23.04
CA ASP A 264 -17.96 5.74 -23.78
C ASP A 264 -19.16 5.16 -23.00
N THR A 265 -18.95 4.03 -22.31
CA THR A 265 -19.99 3.37 -21.51
C THR A 265 -20.56 4.30 -20.43
N LEU A 266 -19.71 5.12 -19.81
CA LEU A 266 -20.05 5.92 -18.64
C LEU A 266 -20.32 7.39 -18.97
N MET A 267 -19.69 7.91 -20.03
CA MET A 267 -19.68 9.35 -20.37
C MET A 267 -20.04 9.64 -21.83
N GLY A 268 -20.28 8.61 -22.65
CA GLY A 268 -20.71 8.78 -24.04
C GLY A 268 -22.13 9.36 -24.18
N ASN A 269 -22.54 9.68 -25.40
CA ASN A 269 -23.80 10.37 -25.68
C ASN A 269 -25.06 9.66 -25.13
N SER A 270 -25.01 8.34 -24.99
CA SER A 270 -26.10 7.52 -24.44
C SER A 270 -26.07 7.38 -22.91
N SER A 271 -25.09 8.00 -22.23
CA SER A 271 -24.92 7.90 -20.79
C SER A 271 -25.73 8.95 -20.02
N LEU A 272 -25.80 8.78 -18.69
CA LEU A 272 -26.49 9.70 -17.77
C LEU A 272 -26.00 11.15 -17.85
N ILE A 273 -24.77 11.38 -18.32
CA ILE A 273 -24.19 12.72 -18.44
C ILE A 273 -23.90 13.11 -19.90
N GLY A 274 -24.29 12.28 -20.87
CA GLY A 274 -24.00 12.48 -22.30
C GLY A 274 -24.51 13.82 -22.86
N SER A 275 -25.56 14.38 -22.27
CA SER A 275 -26.09 15.72 -22.63
C SER A 275 -25.09 16.86 -22.45
N HIS A 276 -24.01 16.66 -21.68
CA HIS A 276 -23.00 17.69 -21.42
C HIS A 276 -21.90 17.74 -22.48
N GLY A 277 -21.90 16.85 -23.49
CA GLY A 277 -20.88 16.82 -24.54
C GLY A 277 -19.46 16.66 -23.98
N ILE A 278 -19.28 15.69 -23.08
CA ILE A 278 -18.00 15.46 -22.39
C ILE A 278 -16.98 14.81 -23.34
N ASP A 279 -15.85 15.48 -23.53
CA ASP A 279 -14.67 14.94 -24.22
C ASP A 279 -13.89 14.02 -23.26
N HIS A 280 -14.49 12.88 -22.96
CA HIS A 280 -13.98 11.94 -21.97
C HIS A 280 -12.63 11.33 -22.38
N VAL A 281 -12.36 11.18 -23.68
CA VAL A 281 -11.07 10.71 -24.20
C VAL A 281 -9.95 11.68 -23.85
N ARG A 282 -10.15 12.98 -24.06
CA ARG A 282 -9.16 13.99 -23.68
C ARG A 282 -8.93 14.03 -22.17
N ILE A 283 -10.01 14.01 -21.38
CA ILE A 283 -9.91 14.04 -19.92
C ILE A 283 -9.13 12.81 -19.41
N ARG A 284 -9.45 11.61 -19.93
CA ARG A 284 -8.74 10.37 -19.63
C ARG A 284 -7.24 10.49 -19.86
N ASN A 285 -6.85 10.94 -21.06
CA ASN A 285 -5.45 11.07 -21.44
C ASN A 285 -4.71 12.09 -20.56
N ASN A 286 -5.36 13.21 -20.23
CA ASN A 286 -4.79 14.20 -19.33
C ASN A 286 -4.61 13.65 -17.90
N ILE A 287 -5.59 12.90 -17.37
CA ILE A 287 -5.45 12.21 -16.06
C ILE A 287 -4.23 11.29 -16.06
N VAL A 288 -4.10 10.44 -17.09
CA VAL A 288 -2.97 9.53 -17.22
C VAL A 288 -1.64 10.29 -17.28
N ALA A 289 -1.57 11.39 -18.03
CA ALA A 289 -0.37 12.21 -18.15
C ALA A 289 0.02 12.89 -16.82
N VAL A 290 -0.95 13.40 -16.05
CA VAL A 290 -0.66 14.14 -14.81
C VAL A 290 -0.38 13.26 -13.61
N LYS A 291 -0.79 11.98 -13.63
CA LYS A 291 -0.57 11.02 -12.54
C LYS A 291 0.89 11.00 -12.10
N THR A 292 1.83 10.93 -13.04
CA THR A 292 3.28 11.02 -12.75
C THR A 292 3.63 12.28 -11.94
N LYS A 293 3.18 13.46 -12.38
CA LYS A 293 3.41 14.72 -11.68
C LYS A 293 2.71 14.76 -10.31
N TYR A 294 1.55 14.13 -10.18
CA TYR A 294 0.84 14.03 -8.90
C TYR A 294 1.69 13.30 -7.86
N CYS A 295 2.24 12.15 -8.22
CA CYS A 295 3.15 11.40 -7.36
C CYS A 295 4.38 12.26 -6.97
N TRP A 296 5.02 12.94 -7.94
CA TRP A 296 6.14 13.83 -7.66
C TRP A 296 5.77 15.00 -6.74
N THR A 297 4.56 15.54 -6.88
CA THR A 297 4.06 16.64 -6.03
C THR A 297 3.94 16.20 -4.57
N LEU A 298 3.36 15.02 -4.33
CA LEU A 298 3.29 14.44 -2.98
C LEU A 298 4.68 14.12 -2.43
N LYS A 299 5.59 13.61 -3.26
CA LYS A 299 6.98 13.34 -2.85
C LYS A 299 7.75 14.59 -2.44
N ARG A 300 7.60 15.71 -3.16
CA ARG A 300 8.30 16.97 -2.84
C ARG A 300 7.87 17.56 -1.50
N GLN A 301 6.69 17.18 -1.00
CA GLN A 301 6.21 17.57 0.31
C GLN A 301 6.78 16.69 1.45
N ASP A 302 7.37 15.51 1.16
CA ASP A 302 7.74 14.53 2.21
C ASP A 302 9.01 13.65 1.97
N LEU A 303 9.91 13.99 1.04
CA LEU A 303 11.27 13.38 0.88
C LEU A 303 11.38 11.85 1.14
N THR A 304 10.80 10.99 0.29
CA THR A 304 11.32 9.66 -0.13
C THR A 304 10.30 8.86 -0.99
N GLY A 305 10.76 8.16 -2.05
CA GLY A 305 9.96 7.27 -2.92
C GLY A 305 9.81 7.74 -4.39
N GLU A 306 10.09 6.91 -5.39
CA GLU A 306 10.14 7.27 -6.82
C GLU A 306 8.80 7.14 -7.56
N CYS A 307 8.58 8.03 -8.53
CA CYS A 307 7.26 8.36 -9.07
C CYS A 307 7.29 8.39 -10.60
N GLU A 308 7.30 7.25 -11.29
CA GLU A 308 7.00 7.21 -12.73
C GLU A 308 6.50 5.83 -13.17
N GLY A 309 5.84 5.80 -14.33
CA GLY A 309 5.10 4.67 -14.86
C GLY A 309 5.96 3.44 -15.12
N SER A 310 5.82 2.44 -14.26
CA SER A 310 6.01 1.03 -14.56
C SER A 310 5.31 0.24 -13.47
N GLU A 311 4.94 -1.01 -13.75
CA GLU A 311 4.35 -1.96 -12.82
C GLU A 311 5.32 -2.27 -11.67
N GLY A 312 5.80 -1.31 -10.89
CA GLY A 312 7.03 -1.50 -10.15
C GLY A 312 7.19 -0.86 -8.79
N LYS A 313 7.30 -1.72 -7.78
CA LYS A 313 7.64 -1.38 -6.39
C LYS A 313 9.14 -1.10 -6.30
N THR A 314 9.57 0.13 -6.58
CA THR A 314 10.97 0.54 -6.33
C THR A 314 11.12 1.09 -4.91
N LEU A 315 12.08 0.54 -4.17
CA LEU A 315 12.36 0.88 -2.76
C LEU A 315 13.81 1.29 -2.61
N LEU A 316 14.03 2.51 -2.15
CA LEU A 316 15.34 3.17 -2.00
C LEU A 316 16.26 2.53 -0.93
N SER A 317 15.87 1.41 -0.30
CA SER A 317 16.63 0.78 0.80
C SER A 317 16.51 -0.74 0.84
N THR A 318 15.99 -1.37 -0.22
CA THR A 318 15.74 -2.80 -0.27
C THR A 318 16.53 -3.44 -1.40
N LYS A 319 17.49 -4.29 -1.05
CA LYS A 319 18.18 -5.12 -2.03
C LYS A 319 17.26 -6.25 -2.48
N LEU A 320 16.94 -6.27 -3.76
CA LEU A 320 16.15 -7.35 -4.37
C LEU A 320 17.07 -8.47 -4.82
N MET A 321 16.68 -9.70 -4.50
CA MET A 321 17.34 -10.93 -4.92
C MET A 321 16.42 -11.70 -5.85
N GLY A 322 16.96 -12.14 -6.98
CA GLY A 322 16.17 -12.74 -8.03
C GLY A 322 16.87 -12.66 -9.37
N LYS A 323 16.20 -13.11 -10.42
CA LYS A 323 16.69 -12.93 -11.79
C LYS A 323 16.57 -11.44 -12.14
N SER A 324 17.64 -10.84 -12.65
CA SER A 324 17.64 -9.42 -13.01
C SER A 324 18.40 -9.17 -14.31
N GLU A 325 17.92 -8.19 -15.07
CA GLU A 325 18.63 -7.64 -16.21
C GLU A 325 19.61 -6.58 -15.74
N HIS A 326 20.87 -6.73 -16.13
CA HIS A 326 21.92 -5.78 -15.77
C HIS A 326 22.02 -4.71 -16.85
N ARG A 327 22.00 -3.44 -16.43
CA ARG A 327 22.08 -2.27 -17.31
C ARG A 327 23.07 -1.24 -16.79
N ALA A 328 23.62 -0.46 -17.71
CA ALA A 328 24.45 0.66 -17.33
C ALA A 328 23.57 1.85 -16.91
N ALA A 329 23.83 2.38 -15.72
CA ALA A 329 23.25 3.62 -15.23
C ALA A 329 24.31 4.39 -14.43
N LYS A 330 24.28 5.72 -14.53
CA LYS A 330 25.18 6.63 -13.80
C LYS A 330 24.59 7.08 -12.47
N SER A 331 23.28 6.93 -12.29
CA SER A 331 22.54 7.25 -11.06
C SER A 331 21.38 6.27 -10.87
N ALA A 332 20.82 6.25 -9.65
CA ALA A 332 19.56 5.56 -9.38
C ALA A 332 18.45 6.07 -10.31
N ASP A 333 18.31 7.40 -10.46
CA ASP A 333 17.31 7.98 -11.37
C ASP A 333 17.47 7.46 -12.81
N GLN A 334 18.69 7.35 -13.34
CA GLN A 334 18.89 6.83 -14.70
C GLN A 334 18.58 5.33 -14.81
N CYS A 335 18.82 4.57 -13.73
CA CYS A 335 18.49 3.15 -13.66
C CYS A 335 16.97 2.94 -13.74
N VAL A 336 16.25 3.81 -13.03
CA VAL A 336 14.80 3.88 -12.96
C VAL A 336 14.19 4.32 -14.30
N GLU A 337 14.74 5.35 -14.94
CA GLU A 337 14.38 5.76 -16.31
C GLU A 337 14.53 4.61 -17.33
N GLY A 338 15.62 3.86 -17.23
CA GLY A 338 15.86 2.69 -18.08
C GLY A 338 14.86 1.56 -17.83
N CYS A 339 14.31 1.46 -16.63
CA CYS A 339 13.25 0.53 -16.27
C CYS A 339 11.90 0.93 -16.88
N TYR A 340 11.57 2.23 -16.94
CA TYR A 340 10.33 2.72 -17.56
C TYR A 340 10.20 2.39 -19.04
N GLN A 341 11.33 2.21 -19.73
CA GLN A 341 11.33 1.79 -21.14
C GLN A 341 11.02 0.29 -21.33
N LEU A 342 10.82 -0.46 -20.25
CA LEU A 342 10.61 -1.91 -20.27
C LEU A 342 9.23 -2.29 -19.77
N LEU A 343 8.48 -2.97 -20.65
CA LEU A 343 7.12 -3.47 -20.42
C LEU A 343 6.93 -4.37 -19.17
N ARG A 344 8.01 -4.92 -18.60
CA ARG A 344 7.94 -5.85 -17.46
C ARG A 344 8.81 -5.44 -16.28
N CYS A 345 9.42 -4.26 -16.34
CA CYS A 345 10.20 -3.81 -15.20
C CYS A 345 9.28 -3.45 -14.04
N VAL A 346 9.57 -4.02 -12.86
CA VAL A 346 8.81 -3.80 -11.64
C VAL A 346 9.65 -3.31 -10.47
N ALA A 347 10.95 -3.21 -10.63
CA ALA A 347 11.82 -2.63 -9.62
C ALA A 347 13.22 -2.51 -10.21
N VAL A 348 14.00 -1.64 -9.59
CA VAL A 348 15.42 -1.58 -9.84
C VAL A 348 16.23 -1.62 -8.56
N SER A 349 17.46 -2.11 -8.67
CA SER A 349 18.51 -1.96 -7.65
C SER A 349 19.67 -1.22 -8.29
N PHE A 350 20.11 -0.11 -7.69
CA PHE A 350 21.26 0.65 -8.15
C PHE A 350 22.40 0.53 -7.16
N CYS A 351 23.59 0.18 -7.64
CA CYS A 351 24.80 0.06 -6.82
C CYS A 351 25.92 0.92 -7.40
N ARG A 352 26.25 2.02 -6.71
CA ARG A 352 27.25 2.98 -7.16
C ARG A 352 28.68 2.41 -7.15
N GLU A 353 28.97 1.48 -6.23
CA GLU A 353 30.32 0.96 -5.98
C GLU A 353 30.57 -0.41 -6.63
N CYS A 354 29.56 -1.05 -7.21
CA CYS A 354 29.69 -2.36 -7.86
C CYS A 354 30.50 -2.32 -9.17
N GLY A 355 30.87 -1.12 -9.66
CA GLY A 355 31.59 -0.89 -10.92
C GLY A 355 33.09 -1.18 -10.91
N GLN A 356 33.68 -1.74 -9.84
CA GLN A 356 35.14 -2.02 -9.82
C GLN A 356 35.56 -3.27 -10.60
N THR A 357 34.63 -4.09 -11.08
CA THR A 357 34.94 -5.30 -11.88
C THR A 357 34.29 -5.27 -13.25
N ASN A 358 34.80 -4.41 -14.15
CA ASN A 358 34.67 -4.48 -15.63
C ASN A 358 33.30 -4.74 -16.30
N LEU A 359 32.19 -4.63 -15.59
CA LEU A 359 30.85 -4.53 -16.16
C LEU A 359 30.27 -3.20 -15.69
N SER A 360 30.05 -2.28 -16.64
CA SER A 360 29.45 -0.95 -16.45
C SER A 360 28.01 -0.98 -15.94
N ASN A 361 27.55 -2.10 -15.37
CA ASN A 361 26.16 -2.38 -15.06
C ASN A 361 25.86 -2.14 -13.58
N ASN A 362 25.80 -0.87 -13.20
CA ASN A 362 25.43 -0.44 -11.84
C ASN A 362 23.92 -0.52 -11.57
N CYS A 363 23.12 -0.89 -12.57
CA CYS A 363 21.67 -1.01 -12.48
C CYS A 363 21.24 -2.46 -12.70
N GLN A 364 20.43 -2.98 -11.80
CA GLN A 364 19.72 -4.24 -11.96
C GLN A 364 18.22 -3.95 -12.08
N VAL A 365 17.58 -4.53 -13.08
CA VAL A 365 16.16 -4.37 -13.38
C VAL A 365 15.47 -5.71 -13.16
N PHE A 366 14.37 -5.71 -12.41
CA PHE A 366 13.63 -6.91 -12.01
C PHE A 366 12.24 -6.95 -12.65
N SER A 367 11.73 -8.15 -12.94
CA SER A 367 10.32 -8.39 -13.30
C SER A 367 9.55 -9.00 -12.13
N ALA A 368 8.22 -8.86 -12.08
CA ALA A 368 7.40 -9.32 -10.93
C ALA A 368 7.58 -10.81 -10.57
N GLY A 369 7.73 -11.67 -11.56
CA GLY A 369 7.94 -13.10 -11.35
C GLY A 369 9.38 -13.48 -11.00
N ASP A 370 10.32 -12.56 -11.14
CA ASP A 370 11.75 -12.82 -11.01
C ASP A 370 12.31 -12.45 -9.63
N ILE A 371 11.56 -11.68 -8.82
CA ILE A 371 11.94 -11.31 -7.44
C ILE A 371 11.65 -12.49 -6.50
N GLN A 372 12.71 -13.09 -5.97
CA GLN A 372 12.62 -14.22 -5.04
C GLN A 372 12.66 -13.78 -3.58
N ARG A 373 13.44 -12.74 -3.27
CA ARG A 373 13.60 -12.22 -1.90
C ARG A 373 13.92 -10.73 -1.90
N ALA A 374 13.54 -10.05 -0.84
CA ALA A 374 13.92 -8.67 -0.54
C ALA A 374 14.70 -8.66 0.79
N VAL A 375 15.79 -7.89 0.88
CA VAL A 375 16.60 -7.78 2.09
C VAL A 375 16.89 -6.30 2.37
N SER A 376 16.78 -5.87 3.63
CA SER A 376 17.21 -4.53 4.04
C SER A 376 18.72 -4.39 3.86
N ASP A 377 19.16 -3.37 3.13
CA ASP A 377 20.59 -3.09 2.98
C ASP A 377 21.08 -2.30 4.20
N HIS A 378 21.73 -2.98 5.15
CA HIS A 378 22.26 -2.34 6.36
C HIS A 378 23.56 -1.55 6.11
N VAL A 379 24.08 -1.49 4.87
CA VAL A 379 25.42 -0.95 4.59
C VAL A 379 25.45 0.53 4.23
N GLU A 380 24.36 1.15 3.77
CA GLU A 380 24.40 2.56 3.36
C GLU A 380 24.42 3.59 4.52
N HIS A 381 24.09 3.19 5.76
CA HIS A 381 24.12 4.12 6.90
C HIS A 381 25.48 4.21 7.62
N ASN A 382 26.43 3.30 7.36
CA ASN A 382 27.73 3.31 8.04
C ASN A 382 28.84 4.09 7.30
N HIS A 383 28.56 4.67 6.13
CA HIS A 383 29.51 5.55 5.43
C HIS A 383 29.17 7.05 5.47
N LEU A 384 28.17 7.45 6.27
CA LEU A 384 27.80 8.85 6.46
C LEU A 384 28.13 9.42 7.87
N SER A 385 28.85 8.68 8.72
CA SER A 385 29.22 9.14 10.07
C SER A 385 30.73 9.22 10.36
N SER A 386 31.60 9.40 9.34
CA SER A 386 33.04 9.60 9.59
C SER A 386 33.67 10.81 8.88
N GLN A 387 32.90 11.81 8.45
CA GLN A 387 33.47 13.06 7.93
C GLN A 387 32.75 14.31 8.43
N THR A 388 32.70 14.47 9.75
CA THR A 388 32.67 15.79 10.38
C THR A 388 33.58 15.73 11.60
N GLY A 389 34.81 16.20 11.41
CA GLY A 389 35.84 16.26 12.43
C GLY A 389 37.09 16.86 11.80
N ASP A 390 37.18 18.19 11.89
CA ASP A 390 38.36 19.05 11.78
C ASP A 390 39.67 18.42 11.27
N PHE A 391 40.25 19.00 10.22
CA PHE A 391 41.57 19.65 10.37
C PHE A 391 41.93 20.46 9.11
N CYS A 392 41.85 21.77 9.27
CA CYS A 392 42.67 22.69 8.50
C CYS A 392 44.12 22.57 9.03
N LYS A 393 45.08 22.13 8.19
CA LYS A 393 46.42 22.74 8.07
C LYS A 393 47.27 22.07 6.99
N THR A 394 47.71 22.92 6.08
CA THR A 394 48.77 22.81 5.09
C THR A 394 50.07 22.18 5.60
N THR A 395 50.70 21.30 4.81
CA THR A 395 52.04 21.53 4.22
C THR A 395 52.48 20.44 3.21
N LYS A 396 53.22 20.90 2.21
CA LYS A 396 53.92 20.18 1.13
C LYS A 396 55.01 19.23 1.66
N HIS A 397 55.22 18.09 0.99
CA HIS A 397 56.42 17.72 0.19
C HIS A 397 56.71 16.21 0.15
N HIS A 398 56.92 15.72 -1.09
CA HIS A 398 57.86 14.69 -1.57
C HIS A 398 57.93 13.24 -1.02
N GLY A 399 57.90 12.32 -1.99
CA GLY A 399 58.62 11.03 -2.03
C GLY A 399 57.86 9.89 -1.37
N GLY A 400 57.67 8.70 -1.95
CA GLY A 400 58.29 8.02 -3.09
C GLY A 400 57.99 6.52 -2.95
N CYS A 401 57.63 5.91 -4.07
CA CYS A 401 57.65 4.49 -4.50
C CYS A 401 57.91 3.28 -3.58
N GLN A 402 57.25 2.18 -4.02
CA GLN A 402 57.66 0.76 -4.11
C GLN A 402 57.61 -0.09 -2.83
N LEU A 403 57.08 -1.33 -2.82
CA LEU A 403 56.80 -2.34 -3.87
C LEU A 403 55.45 -3.03 -3.61
#